data_AF-A0A6P2ERB7-F1
#
_entry.id   AF-A0A6P2ERB7-F1
#
_cell.length_a   1.000
_cell.length_b   1.000
_cell.length_c   1.000
_cell.angle_alpha   90.00
_cell.angle_beta   90.00
_cell.angle_gamma   90.00
#
_symmetry.space_group_name_H-M   'P 1'
#
loop_
_entity.id
_entity.type
_entity.pdbx_description
1 polymer ?
#
loop_
_entity_poly.entity_id
_entity_poly.type
_entity_poly.pdbx_seq_one_letter_code
_entity_poly.pdbx_strand_id
1 'polypeptide(L)'
;MSPVEICRAIYAAGMTVRADGAELVLKPADRLTPPLRELLVAHKPELIKFLRDAEHTAAELIEAALRVCDQFGDSEDARRQMRTECLRTPLHMRTDLLDHFKRGGA
;
A
#
# COMPACT_ATOMS: atom_id res chain seq x y z
N MET A 1 6.42 -9.08 -15.01
CA MET A 1 5.87 -9.05 -13.64
C MET A 1 5.40 -7.63 -13.39
N SER A 2 4.20 -7.43 -12.87
CA SER A 2 3.65 -6.10 -12.57
C SER A 2 4.25 -5.53 -11.27
N PRO A 3 4.23 -4.20 -11.07
CA PRO A 3 4.66 -3.57 -9.82
C PRO A 3 3.94 -4.12 -8.58
N VAL A 4 2.65 -4.46 -8.71
CA VAL A 4 1.82 -5.06 -7.66
C VAL A 4 2.36 -6.44 -7.25
N GLU A 5 2.66 -7.30 -8.22
CA GLU A 5 3.21 -8.64 -7.97
C GLU A 5 4.57 -8.58 -7.28
N ILE A 6 5.43 -7.63 -7.67
CA ILE A 6 6.73 -7.43 -7.03
C ILE A 6 6.55 -6.99 -5.58
N CYS A 7 5.68 -6.01 -5.32
CA CYS A 7 5.39 -5.56 -3.96
C CYS A 7 4.81 -6.69 -3.09
N ARG A 8 3.94 -7.53 -3.67
CA ARG A 8 3.38 -8.71 -3.00
C ARG A 8 4.47 -9.74 -2.66
N ALA A 9 5.40 -10.00 -3.57
CA ALA A 9 6.53 -10.90 -3.33
C ALA A 9 7.46 -10.39 -2.22
N ILE A 10 7.76 -9.08 -2.21
CA ILE A 10 8.54 -8.41 -1.15
C ILE A 10 7.83 -8.57 0.20
N TYR A 11 6.52 -8.31 0.24
CA TYR A 11 5.73 -8.45 1.46
C TYR A 11 5.64 -9.90 1.94
N ALA A 12 5.48 -10.87 1.05
CA ALA A 12 5.50 -12.30 1.37
C ALA A 12 6.86 -12.76 1.93
N ALA A 13 7.96 -12.13 1.50
CA ALA A 13 9.29 -12.32 2.10
C ALA A 13 9.47 -11.59 3.45
N GLY A 14 8.41 -10.93 3.95
CA GLY A 14 8.41 -10.17 5.19
C GLY A 14 9.24 -8.89 5.12
N MET A 15 9.32 -8.31 3.93
CA MET A 15 9.93 -7.00 3.68
C MET A 15 8.86 -5.97 3.34
N THR A 16 9.23 -4.71 3.52
CA THR A 16 8.50 -3.54 3.06
C THR A 16 9.35 -2.80 2.04
N VAL A 17 8.72 -2.19 1.05
CA VAL A 17 9.36 -1.34 0.04
C VAL A 17 8.68 0.02 0.01
N ARG A 18 9.48 1.08 -0.08
CA ARG A 18 9.02 2.47 -0.23
C ARG A 18 9.88 3.18 -1.27
N ALA A 19 9.29 4.14 -1.98
CA ALA A 19 10.06 5.07 -2.80
C ALA A 19 10.61 6.22 -1.95
N ASP A 20 11.91 6.50 -2.06
CA ASP A 20 12.55 7.67 -1.48
C ASP A 20 13.21 8.46 -2.61
N GLY A 21 12.52 9.50 -3.10
CA GLY A 21 12.92 10.16 -4.33
C GLY A 21 13.01 9.17 -5.50
N ALA A 22 14.18 9.07 -6.12
CA ALA A 22 14.46 8.14 -7.22
C ALA A 22 14.97 6.76 -6.76
N GLU A 23 15.05 6.53 -5.46
CA GLU A 23 15.56 5.29 -4.87
C GLU A 23 14.45 4.44 -4.25
N LEU A 24 14.73 3.14 -4.11
CA LEU A 24 13.85 2.19 -3.43
C LEU A 24 14.49 1.82 -2.09
N VAL A 25 13.74 2.02 -1.00
CA VAL A 25 14.15 1.67 0.36
C VAL A 25 13.41 0.40 0.76
N LEU A 26 14.17 -0.65 1.10
CA LEU A 26 13.62 -1.91 1.60
C LEU A 26 13.98 -2.14 3.07
N LYS A 27 13.01 -2.66 3.84
CA LYS A 27 13.22 -3.03 5.25
C LYS A 27 12.49 -4.33 5.59
N PRO A 28 13.12 -5.28 6.31
CA PRO A 28 14.53 -5.28 6.70
C PRO A 28 15.45 -5.68 5.51
N ALA A 29 16.62 -5.04 5.38
CA ALA A 29 17.46 -5.16 4.18
C ALA A 29 18.21 -6.51 4.07
N ASP A 30 18.42 -7.20 5.19
CA ASP A 30 19.06 -8.52 5.26
C ASP A 30 18.28 -9.63 4.54
N ARG A 31 16.99 -9.40 4.29
CA ARG A 31 16.12 -10.34 3.56
C ARG A 31 16.15 -10.16 2.04
N LEU A 32 16.88 -9.16 1.54
CA LEU A 32 16.99 -8.90 0.11
C LEU A 32 17.88 -9.96 -0.56
N THR A 33 17.27 -10.87 -1.31
CA THR A 33 17.98 -11.90 -2.08
C THR A 33 18.46 -11.36 -3.44
N PRO A 34 19.51 -11.94 -4.04
CA PRO A 34 20.00 -11.52 -5.36
C PRO A 34 18.92 -11.55 -6.47
N PRO A 35 18.08 -12.61 -6.60
CA PRO A 35 17.03 -12.63 -7.61
C PRO A 35 15.99 -11.52 -7.41
N LEU A 36 15.65 -11.20 -6.15
CA LEU A 36 14.72 -10.12 -5.85
C LEU A 36 15.33 -8.75 -6.18
N ARG A 37 16.64 -8.59 -5.97
CA ARG A 37 17.37 -7.39 -6.36
C ARG A 37 17.37 -7.18 -7.87
N GLU A 38 17.54 -8.24 -8.66
CA GLU A 38 17.47 -8.17 -10.12
C GLU A 38 16.07 -7.73 -10.60
N LEU A 39 15.01 -8.30 -10.00
CA LEU A 39 13.63 -7.88 -10.28
C LEU A 39 13.38 -6.40 -9.95
N LEU A 40 13.88 -5.94 -8.80
CA LEU A 40 13.77 -4.54 -8.38
C LEU A 40 14.49 -3.58 -9.33
N VAL A 41 15.69 -3.96 -9.81
CA VAL A 41 16.46 -3.14 -10.75
C VAL A 41 15.77 -3.10 -12.11
N ALA A 42 15.29 -4.24 -12.61
CA ALA A 42 14.60 -4.34 -13.89
C ALA A 42 13.31 -3.49 -13.94
N HIS A 43 12.59 -3.39 -12.84
CA HIS A 43 11.31 -2.68 -12.76
C HIS A 43 11.35 -1.40 -11.91
N LYS A 44 12.55 -0.90 -11.56
CA LYS A 44 12.73 0.26 -10.66
C LYS A 44 11.87 1.48 -11.03
N PRO A 45 11.85 1.98 -12.29
CA PRO A 45 11.08 3.19 -12.60
C PRO A 45 9.57 2.98 -12.48
N GLU A 46 9.07 1.81 -12.91
CA GLU A 46 7.65 1.46 -12.81
C GLU A 46 7.22 1.29 -11.34
N LEU A 47 8.07 0.67 -10.51
CA LEU A 47 7.85 0.54 -9.07
C LEU A 47 7.82 1.88 -8.37
N ILE A 48 8.75 2.78 -8.66
CA ILE A 48 8.77 4.12 -8.05
C ILE A 48 7.49 4.88 -8.39
N LYS A 49 7.06 4.85 -9.66
CA LYS A 49 5.81 5.48 -10.08
C LYS A 49 4.63 4.88 -9.33
N PHE A 50 4.51 3.55 -9.33
CA PHE A 50 3.43 2.84 -8.64
C PHE A 50 3.40 3.15 -7.14
N LEU A 51 4.54 3.13 -6.45
CA LEU A 51 4.63 3.41 -5.02
C LEU A 51 4.24 4.85 -4.69
N ARG A 52 4.64 5.81 -5.53
CA ARG A 52 4.22 7.21 -5.39
C ARG A 52 2.73 7.35 -5.60
N ASP A 53 2.17 6.78 -6.66
CA ASP A 53 0.75 6.84 -6.95
C ASP A 53 -0.07 6.20 -5.80
N ALA A 54 0.43 5.08 -5.25
CA ALA A 54 -0.14 4.37 -4.09
C ALA A 54 -0.02 5.17 -2.77
N GLU A 55 1.05 5.93 -2.57
CA GLU A 55 1.20 6.83 -1.42
C GLU A 55 0.20 8.00 -1.50
N HIS A 56 -0.04 8.55 -2.70
CA HIS A 56 -1.04 9.61 -2.91
C HIS A 56 -2.47 9.10 -2.69
N THR A 57 -2.75 7.84 -2.98
CA THR A 57 -4.09 7.23 -2.76
C THR A 57 -4.42 6.97 -1.29
N ALA A 58 -3.47 7.16 -0.36
CA ALA A 58 -3.73 6.99 1.08
C ALA A 58 -4.80 7.96 1.61
N ALA A 59 -4.82 9.20 1.10
CA ALA A 59 -5.83 10.19 1.48
C ALA A 59 -7.21 9.77 0.98
N GLU A 60 -7.33 9.40 -0.31
CA GLU A 60 -8.58 8.91 -0.89
C GLU A 60 -9.11 7.65 -0.19
N LEU A 61 -8.20 6.75 0.21
CA LEU A 61 -8.54 5.53 0.95
C LEU A 61 -9.16 5.87 2.29
N ILE A 62 -8.53 6.78 3.04
CA ILE A 62 -9.04 7.22 4.34
C ILE A 62 -10.40 7.90 4.17
N GLU A 63 -10.56 8.78 3.18
CA GLU A 63 -11.83 9.46 2.93
C GLU A 63 -12.95 8.49 2.53
N ALA A 64 -12.64 7.47 1.72
CA ALA A 64 -13.61 6.43 1.36
C ALA A 64 -13.99 5.59 2.58
N ALA A 65 -13.01 5.17 3.39
CA ALA A 65 -13.25 4.38 4.60
C ALA A 65 -14.09 5.15 5.64
N LEU A 66 -13.81 6.45 5.82
CA LEU A 66 -14.58 7.29 6.75
C LEU A 66 -16.03 7.50 6.30
N ARG A 67 -16.28 7.62 4.99
CA ARG A 67 -17.65 7.68 4.45
C ARG A 67 -18.44 6.41 4.77
N VAL A 68 -17.79 5.25 4.72
CA VAL A 68 -18.40 3.97 5.12
C VAL A 68 -18.69 3.98 6.63
N CYS A 69 -17.74 4.42 7.46
CA CYS A 69 -17.98 4.60 8.90
C CYS A 69 -19.18 5.54 9.19
N ASP A 70 -19.30 6.65 8.45
CA ASP A 70 -20.46 7.55 8.56
C ASP A 70 -21.77 6.85 8.22
N GLN A 71 -21.79 6.02 7.17
CA GLN A 71 -22.96 5.27 6.73
C GLN A 71 -23.46 4.27 7.79
N PHE A 72 -22.55 3.62 8.50
CA PHE A 72 -22.88 2.66 9.56
C PHE A 72 -23.06 3.30 10.94
N GLY A 73 -22.86 4.63 11.06
CA GLY A 73 -23.00 5.36 12.33
C GLY A 73 -21.86 5.08 13.32
N ASP A 74 -20.68 4.73 12.82
CA ASP A 74 -19.51 4.41 13.63
C ASP A 74 -19.08 5.58 14.52
N SER A 75 -18.72 5.24 15.76
CA SER A 75 -18.18 6.18 16.75
C SER A 75 -16.87 6.83 16.29
N GLU A 76 -16.49 7.95 16.90
CA GLU A 76 -15.21 8.60 16.62
C GLU A 76 -14.00 7.68 16.87
N ASP A 77 -14.11 6.76 17.82
CA ASP A 77 -13.03 5.81 18.10
C ASP A 77 -12.85 4.80 16.96
N ALA A 78 -13.96 4.24 16.47
CA ALA A 78 -13.96 3.36 15.29
C ALA A 78 -13.40 4.07 14.05
N ARG A 79 -13.72 5.35 13.84
CA ARG A 79 -13.14 6.17 12.76
C ARG A 79 -11.63 6.37 12.90
N ARG A 80 -11.14 6.62 14.13
CA ARG A 80 -9.69 6.74 14.40
C ARG A 80 -8.98 5.40 14.16
N GLN A 81 -9.59 4.29 14.55
CA GLN A 81 -9.08 2.96 14.27
C GLN A 81 -9.03 2.70 12.76
N MET A 82 -10.10 3.01 12.03
CA MET A 82 -10.16 2.86 10.57
C MET A 82 -9.04 3.63 9.85
N ARG A 83 -8.79 4.89 10.26
CA ARG A 83 -7.65 5.68 9.75
C ARG A 83 -6.32 5.00 9.98
N THR A 84 -6.13 4.45 11.18
CA THR A 84 -4.90 3.75 11.57
C THR A 84 -4.70 2.49 10.71
N GLU A 85 -5.76 1.71 10.49
CA GLU A 85 -5.71 0.51 9.65
C GLU A 85 -5.43 0.84 8.18
N CYS A 86 -6.03 1.91 7.63
CA CYS A 86 -5.72 2.38 6.28
C CYS A 86 -4.24 2.76 6.13
N LEU A 87 -3.65 3.43 7.13
CA LEU A 87 -2.23 3.79 7.13
C LEU A 87 -1.32 2.56 7.29
N ARG A 88 -1.75 1.54 8.04
CA ARG A 88 -1.01 0.28 8.22
C ARG A 88 -1.13 -0.65 7.02
N THR A 89 -2.16 -0.49 6.20
CA THR A 89 -2.38 -1.30 5.01
C THR A 89 -1.19 -1.16 4.05
N PRO A 90 -0.56 -2.29 3.64
CA PRO A 90 0.54 -2.26 2.67
C PRO A 90 0.11 -1.62 1.34
N LEU A 91 1.00 -0.86 0.70
CA LEU A 91 0.71 -0.08 -0.52
C LEU A 91 0.06 -0.92 -1.63
N HIS A 92 0.52 -2.16 -1.83
CA HIS A 92 -0.01 -3.08 -2.84
C HIS A 92 -1.44 -3.59 -2.56
N MET A 93 -1.97 -3.36 -1.36
CA MET A 93 -3.35 -3.69 -0.98
C MET A 93 -4.25 -2.44 -0.91
N ARG A 94 -3.66 -1.23 -0.87
CA ARG A 94 -4.44 0.01 -0.71
C ARG A 94 -5.36 0.29 -1.88
N THR A 95 -4.95 -0.04 -3.10
CA THR A 95 -5.79 0.12 -4.30
C THR A 95 -7.02 -0.78 -4.23
N ASP A 96 -6.83 -2.08 -3.97
CA ASP A 96 -7.94 -3.02 -3.79
C ASP A 96 -8.88 -2.62 -2.65
N LEU A 97 -8.31 -2.16 -1.52
CA LEU A 97 -9.09 -1.69 -0.38
C LEU A 97 -9.87 -0.39 -0.69
N LEU A 98 -9.30 0.51 -1.48
CA LEU A 98 -9.97 1.73 -1.94
C LEU A 98 -11.15 1.38 -2.87
N ASP A 99 -10.93 0.47 -3.82
CA ASP A 99 -11.98 -0.05 -4.70
C ASP A 99 -13.12 -0.69 -3.90
N HIS A 100 -12.78 -1.45 -2.85
CA HIS A 100 -13.75 -2.05 -1.95
C HIS A 100 -14.61 -0.99 -1.25
N PHE A 101 -14.01 0.04 -0.64
CA PHE A 101 -14.77 1.11 0.01
C PHE A 101 -15.58 1.96 -0.98
N LYS A 102 -15.05 2.21 -2.19
CA LYS A 102 -15.76 2.97 -3.25
C LYS A 102 -17.01 2.26 -3.75
N ARG A 103 -17.05 0.92 -3.73
CA ARG A 103 -18.22 0.13 -4.14
C ARG A 103 -19.35 0.09 -3.10
N GLY A 104 -19.16 0.73 -1.95
CA GLY A 104 -20.03 0.62 -0.79
C GLY A 104 -19.69 -0.67 -0.07
N GLY A 105 -18.93 -0.56 1.03
CA GLY A 105 -18.65 -1.70 1.92
C GLY A 105 -19.91 -2.53 2.13
N ALA A 106 -19.78 -3.84 1.97
CA ALA A 106 -20.87 -4.82 1.91
C ALA A 106 -21.95 -4.62 2.99
#